data_AF-A0A2G9S1L9-F1
#
_entry.id   AF-A0A2G9S1L9-F1
#
_cell.length_a   1.000
_cell.length_b   1.000
_cell.length_c   1.000
_cell.angle_alpha   90.00
_cell.angle_beta   90.00
_cell.angle_gamma   90.00
#
_symmetry.space_group_name_H-M   'P 1'
#
loop_
_entity.id
_entity.type
_entity.pdbx_description
1 polymer ?
#
loop_
_entity_poly.entity_id
_entity_poly.type
_entity_poly.pdbx_seq_one_letter_code
_entity_poly.pdbx_strand_id
1 'polypeptide(L)'
;MVLHITSHLDIRELISLYPLLLPSSSGFIRAHPPLHEYADLNQLTRGDQEKVSKCKRFLMSYLSEIRSTEVANGYQQDVDTALLKLYAEADHESLLDLLVSDNACEVGDSAAWLEKHKKL
;
A
#
# COMPACT_ATOMS: atom_id res chain seq x y z
N MET A 1 29.19 -9.10 15.21
CA MET A 1 27.96 -8.43 14.75
C MET A 1 28.24 -7.81 13.40
N VAL A 2 27.95 -8.54 12.31
CA VAL A 2 27.94 -7.96 10.97
C VAL A 2 26.47 -7.65 10.69
N LEU A 3 26.14 -6.36 10.72
CA LEU A 3 24.82 -5.87 10.34
C LEU A 3 24.63 -6.22 8.86
N HIS A 4 23.71 -7.15 8.59
CA HIS A 4 23.26 -7.47 7.24
C HIS A 4 22.51 -6.25 6.70
N ILE A 5 23.23 -5.31 6.09
CA ILE A 5 22.66 -4.29 5.22
C ILE A 5 22.37 -4.97 3.86
N THR A 6 21.48 -5.95 3.88
CA THR A 6 20.73 -6.34 2.69
C THR A 6 19.43 -5.57 2.79
N SER A 7 19.42 -4.38 2.20
CA SER A 7 18.31 -3.44 2.20
C SER A 7 17.12 -4.00 1.40
N HIS A 8 16.49 -5.06 1.90
CA HIS A 8 15.13 -5.38 1.49
C HIS A 8 14.26 -4.28 2.08
N LEU A 9 13.94 -3.28 1.25
CA LEU A 9 12.96 -2.26 1.59
C LEU A 9 11.68 -2.99 1.97
N ASP A 10 11.30 -2.95 3.25
CA ASP A 10 10.04 -3.52 3.71
C ASP A 10 8.92 -2.78 2.96
N ILE A 11 8.12 -3.52 2.18
CA ILE A 11 7.06 -2.93 1.35
C ILE A 11 6.10 -2.12 2.22
N ARG A 12 5.91 -2.52 3.49
CA ARG A 12 5.04 -1.82 4.43
C ARG A 12 5.57 -0.44 4.81
N GLU A 13 6.89 -0.22 4.82
CA GLU A 13 7.46 1.13 4.97
C GLU A 13 6.98 2.03 3.82
N LEU A 14 7.06 1.53 2.58
CA LEU A 14 6.60 2.25 1.39
C LEU A 14 5.09 2.50 1.41
N ILE A 15 4.27 1.49 1.74
CA ILE A 15 2.82 1.64 1.86
C ILE A 15 2.48 2.63 2.99
N SER A 16 3.22 2.61 4.10
CA SER A 16 2.95 3.49 5.25
C SER A 16 3.09 4.97 4.95
N LEU A 17 3.80 5.36 3.87
CA LEU A 17 3.87 6.74 3.42
C LEU A 17 2.50 7.27 2.93
N TYR A 18 1.60 6.37 2.59
CA TYR A 18 0.24 6.64 2.14
C TYR A 18 -0.72 6.44 3.32
N PRO A 19 -1.28 7.52 3.88
CA PRO A 19 -2.19 7.40 5.01
C PRO A 19 -3.36 6.46 4.69
N LEU A 20 -3.71 5.60 5.65
CA LEU A 20 -4.87 4.68 5.62
C LEU A 20 -4.76 3.49 4.65
N LEU A 21 -3.64 3.31 3.92
CA LEU A 21 -3.50 2.16 3.01
C LEU A 21 -3.14 0.85 3.71
N LEU A 22 -2.31 0.89 4.76
CA LEU A 22 -2.04 -0.30 5.55
C LEU A 22 -3.32 -0.79 6.25
N PRO A 23 -3.57 -2.11 6.29
CA PRO A 23 -4.70 -2.66 7.02
C PRO A 23 -4.53 -2.44 8.52
N SER A 24 -5.64 -2.27 9.23
CA SER A 24 -5.66 -2.18 10.70
C SER A 24 -4.99 -3.39 11.39
N SER A 25 -4.99 -4.56 10.74
CA SER A 25 -4.36 -5.81 11.20
C SER A 25 -2.85 -5.92 10.94
N SER A 26 -2.24 -4.99 10.20
CA SER A 26 -0.85 -5.11 9.70
C SER A 26 0.18 -5.31 10.83
N GLY A 27 -0.10 -4.78 12.03
CA GLY A 27 0.83 -4.82 13.17
C GLY A 27 2.17 -4.12 12.90
N PHE A 28 2.26 -3.37 11.80
CA PHE A 28 3.47 -2.73 11.33
C PHE A 28 3.85 -1.54 12.22
N ILE A 29 5.11 -1.55 12.66
CA ILE A 29 5.73 -0.47 13.43
C ILE A 29 6.87 0.05 12.60
N ARG A 30 6.84 1.35 12.27
CA ARG A 30 7.93 2.00 11.55
C ARG A 30 9.25 1.86 12.30
N ALA A 31 10.33 1.75 11.54
CA ALA A 31 11.67 1.72 12.10
C ALA A 31 11.96 2.93 13.02
N HIS A 32 12.73 2.68 14.08
CA HIS A 32 13.23 3.70 14.99
C HIS A 32 14.75 3.57 15.17
N PRO A 33 15.56 4.56 14.75
CA PRO A 33 15.16 5.85 14.18
C PRO A 33 14.54 5.73 12.77
N PRO A 34 13.79 6.76 12.30
CA PRO A 34 13.15 6.73 10.97
C PRO A 34 14.14 6.53 9.84
N LEU A 35 13.77 5.71 8.84
CA LEU A 35 14.60 5.47 7.65
C LEU A 35 14.59 6.64 6.67
N HIS A 36 13.59 7.51 6.75
CA HIS A 36 13.42 8.67 5.88
C HIS A 36 12.89 9.87 6.68
N GLU A 37 13.18 11.08 6.21
CA GLU A 37 12.83 12.34 6.88
C GLU A 37 11.32 12.63 6.87
N TYR A 38 10.60 12.14 5.86
CA TYR A 38 9.19 12.49 5.63
C TYR A 38 8.24 11.52 6.31
N ALA A 39 7.25 11.99 7.07
CA ALA A 39 6.31 11.09 7.73
C ALA A 39 5.21 10.54 6.79
N ASP A 40 4.90 11.24 5.71
CA ASP A 40 3.83 10.89 4.77
C ASP A 40 4.03 11.61 3.42
N LEU A 41 3.18 11.28 2.44
CA LEU A 41 3.20 11.88 1.12
C LEU A 41 2.90 13.37 1.06
N ASN A 42 2.08 13.91 1.96
CA ASN A 42 1.81 15.34 1.95
C ASN A 42 3.10 16.11 2.30
N GLN A 43 3.90 15.59 3.24
CA GLN A 43 5.21 16.17 3.55
C GLN A 43 6.19 15.99 2.38
N LEU A 44 6.27 14.79 1.80
CA LEU A 44 7.15 14.50 0.66
C LEU A 44 6.85 15.41 -0.55
N THR A 45 5.57 15.63 -0.85
CA THR A 45 5.13 16.40 -2.01
C THR A 45 4.94 17.89 -1.71
N ARG A 46 5.11 18.31 -0.45
CA ARG A 46 4.80 19.66 0.05
C ARG A 46 3.35 20.07 -0.23
N GLY A 47 2.43 19.11 -0.14
CA GLY A 47 0.99 19.28 -0.37
C GLY A 47 0.55 19.33 -1.83
N ASP A 48 1.47 19.15 -2.78
CA ASP A 48 1.18 19.19 -4.22
C ASP A 48 0.36 17.97 -4.66
N GLN A 49 -0.91 18.20 -4.98
CA GLN A 49 -1.87 17.14 -5.34
C GLN A 49 -1.53 16.41 -6.63
N GLU A 50 -0.86 17.07 -7.59
CA GLU A 50 -0.41 16.41 -8.82
C GLU A 50 0.71 15.42 -8.50
N LYS A 51 1.66 15.82 -7.66
CA LYS A 51 2.72 14.91 -7.19
C LYS A 51 2.16 13.77 -6.36
N VAL A 52 1.20 14.02 -5.46
CA VAL A 52 0.52 12.95 -4.70
C VAL A 52 -0.12 11.94 -5.64
N SER A 53 -0.81 12.41 -6.68
CA SER A 53 -1.45 11.54 -7.68
C SER A 53 -0.43 10.70 -8.44
N LYS A 54 0.71 11.29 -8.83
CA LYS A 54 1.82 10.55 -9.48
C LYS A 54 2.41 9.49 -8.55
N CYS A 55 2.59 9.81 -7.27
CA CYS A 55 3.05 8.86 -6.26
C CYS A 55 2.06 7.69 -6.11
N LYS A 56 0.75 7.96 -5.98
CA LYS A 56 -0.29 6.93 -5.91
C LYS A 56 -0.28 6.00 -7.13
N ARG A 57 -0.14 6.56 -8.33
CA ARG A 57 -0.02 5.77 -9.56
C ARG A 57 1.23 4.89 -9.55
N PHE A 58 2.37 5.45 -9.15
CA PHE A 58 3.61 4.68 -9.02
C PHE A 58 3.45 3.52 -8.03
N LEU A 59 2.91 3.77 -6.83
CA LEU A 59 2.70 2.73 -5.83
C LEU A 59 1.76 1.64 -6.36
N MET A 60 0.67 2.03 -7.00
CA MET A 60 -0.29 1.11 -7.59
C MET A 60 0.38 0.18 -8.61
N SER A 61 1.14 0.73 -9.56
CA SER A 61 1.89 -0.08 -10.54
C SER A 61 2.89 -1.01 -9.84
N TYR A 62 3.72 -0.46 -8.94
CA TYR A 62 4.72 -1.22 -8.22
C TYR A 62 4.13 -2.39 -7.43
N LEU A 63 3.08 -2.15 -6.64
CA LEU A 63 2.41 -3.19 -5.86
C LEU A 63 1.80 -4.27 -6.75
N SER A 64 1.21 -3.89 -7.88
CA SER A 64 0.62 -4.85 -8.82
C SER A 64 1.66 -5.76 -9.46
N GLU A 65 2.85 -5.22 -9.76
CA GLU A 65 3.96 -5.98 -10.33
C GLU A 65 4.57 -6.96 -9.33
N ILE A 66 4.76 -6.53 -8.07
CA ILE A 66 5.38 -7.39 -7.04
C ILE A 66 4.41 -8.39 -6.41
N ARG A 67 3.09 -8.20 -6.56
CA ARG A 67 2.04 -9.03 -5.94
C ARG A 67 2.26 -10.53 -6.13
N SER A 68 2.71 -10.93 -7.32
CA SER A 68 2.92 -12.35 -7.67
C SER A 68 4.38 -12.81 -7.52
N THR A 69 5.20 -12.03 -6.80
CA THR A 69 6.64 -12.29 -6.64
C THR A 69 6.98 -12.62 -5.18
N GLU A 70 8.17 -13.18 -4.96
CA GLU A 70 8.65 -13.49 -3.61
C GLU A 70 8.79 -12.27 -2.69
N VAL A 71 8.86 -11.07 -3.26
CA VAL A 71 8.97 -9.82 -2.47
C VAL A 71 7.71 -9.60 -1.63
N ALA A 72 6.54 -9.97 -2.13
CA ALA A 72 5.26 -9.85 -1.42
C ALA A 72 4.98 -11.01 -0.46
N ASN A 73 5.80 -12.07 -0.45
CA ASN A 73 5.58 -13.23 0.40
C ASN A 73 5.67 -12.83 1.88
N GLY A 74 4.61 -13.12 2.64
CA GLY A 74 4.47 -12.74 4.05
C GLY A 74 3.78 -11.39 4.26
N TYR A 75 3.56 -10.60 3.20
CA TYR A 75 2.90 -9.30 3.24
C TYR A 75 1.72 -9.20 2.26
N GLN A 76 1.20 -10.35 1.79
CA GLN A 76 0.13 -10.36 0.78
C GLN A 76 -1.11 -9.60 1.25
N GLN A 77 -1.49 -9.71 2.53
CA GLN A 77 -2.63 -8.98 3.09
C GLN A 77 -2.42 -7.46 3.00
N ASP A 78 -1.22 -6.97 3.32
CA ASP A 78 -0.90 -5.54 3.25
C ASP A 78 -0.91 -5.04 1.80
N VAL A 79 -0.31 -5.81 0.89
CA VAL A 79 -0.24 -5.49 -0.55
C VAL A 79 -1.63 -5.48 -1.18
N ASP A 80 -2.42 -6.54 -0.98
CA ASP A 80 -3.74 -6.68 -1.58
C ASP A 80 -4.72 -5.64 -1.03
N THR A 81 -4.69 -5.37 0.28
CA THR A 81 -5.54 -4.33 0.89
C THR A 81 -5.16 -2.94 0.37
N ALA A 82 -3.86 -2.63 0.26
CA ALA A 82 -3.41 -1.35 -0.29
C ALA A 82 -3.80 -1.19 -1.76
N LEU A 83 -3.64 -2.24 -2.59
CA LEU A 83 -4.08 -2.25 -3.98
C LEU A 83 -5.59 -2.04 -4.11
N LEU A 84 -6.39 -2.75 -3.33
CA LEU A 84 -7.85 -2.58 -3.31
C LEU A 84 -8.23 -1.14 -2.99
N LYS A 85 -7.64 -0.56 -1.95
CA LYS A 85 -7.91 0.83 -1.55
C LYS A 85 -7.51 1.83 -2.65
N LEU A 86 -6.36 1.64 -3.29
CA LEU A 86 -5.89 2.47 -4.40
C LEU A 86 -6.76 2.34 -5.65
N TYR A 87 -7.14 1.12 -6.03
CA TYR A 87 -8.01 0.86 -7.18
C TYR A 87 -9.42 1.41 -6.97
N ALA A 88 -9.98 1.26 -5.77
CA ALA A 88 -11.28 1.83 -5.42
C ALA A 88 -11.28 3.36 -5.44
N GLU A 89 -10.20 4.00 -4.94
CA GLU A 89 -10.07 5.46 -4.95
C GLU A 89 -9.93 6.01 -6.39
N ALA A 90 -9.18 5.31 -7.24
CA ALA A 90 -8.89 5.75 -8.60
C ALA A 90 -9.93 5.31 -9.65
N ASP A 91 -10.96 4.58 -9.26
CA ASP A 91 -11.90 3.91 -10.17
C ASP A 91 -11.19 3.06 -11.24
N HIS A 92 -10.19 2.29 -10.80
CA HIS A 92 -9.34 1.52 -11.69
C HIS A 92 -10.02 0.22 -12.16
N GLU A 93 -9.89 -0.11 -13.44
CA GLU A 93 -10.54 -1.28 -14.06
C GLU A 93 -10.16 -2.62 -13.39
N SER A 94 -8.89 -2.75 -13.00
CA SER A 94 -8.35 -3.94 -12.32
C SER A 94 -8.90 -4.19 -10.92
N LEU A 95 -9.77 -3.32 -10.38
CA LEU A 95 -10.42 -3.56 -9.10
C LEU A 95 -11.22 -4.87 -9.12
N LEU A 96 -11.99 -5.10 -10.19
CA LEU A 96 -12.81 -6.30 -10.30
C LEU A 96 -11.94 -7.55 -10.45
N ASP A 97 -10.89 -7.47 -11.25
CA ASP A 97 -9.92 -8.56 -11.41
C ASP A 97 -9.27 -8.94 -10.08
N LEU A 98 -8.92 -7.96 -9.25
CA LEU A 98 -8.37 -8.20 -7.91
C LEU A 98 -9.39 -8.93 -7.02
N LEU A 99 -10.65 -8.46 -6.99
CA LEU A 99 -11.71 -9.00 -6.14
C LEU A 99 -12.11 -10.44 -6.50
N VAL A 100 -12.06 -10.81 -7.77
CA VAL A 100 -12.37 -12.18 -8.22
C VAL A 100 -11.17 -13.13 -8.15
N SER A 101 -9.95 -12.58 -8.00
CA SER A 101 -8.74 -13.37 -7.79
C SER A 101 -8.65 -13.88 -6.35
N ASP A 102 -7.80 -14.90 -6.14
CA ASP A 102 -7.37 -15.27 -4.80
C ASP A 102 -6.57 -14.11 -4.20
N ASN A 103 -7.16 -13.42 -3.22
CA ASN A 103 -6.61 -12.21 -2.61
C ASN A 103 -6.66 -12.32 -1.08
N ALA A 104 -5.69 -11.70 -0.42
CA ALA A 104 -5.53 -11.72 1.02
C ALA A 104 -6.08 -10.45 1.71
N CYS A 105 -6.95 -9.70 1.04
CA CYS A 105 -7.47 -8.41 1.53
C CYS A 105 -8.05 -8.55 2.95
N GLU A 106 -7.77 -7.57 3.81
CA GLU A 106 -8.43 -7.49 5.11
C GLU A 106 -9.89 -7.05 4.88
N VAL A 107 -10.84 -7.93 5.20
CA VAL A 107 -12.25 -7.81 4.82
C VAL A 107 -12.91 -6.58 5.45
N GLY A 108 -12.62 -6.29 6.72
CA GLY A 108 -13.25 -5.19 7.45
C GLY A 108 -12.91 -3.82 6.85
N ASP A 109 -11.62 -3.55 6.69
CA ASP A 109 -11.06 -2.36 6.06
C ASP A 109 -11.49 -2.26 4.59
N SER A 110 -11.45 -3.38 3.86
CA SER A 110 -11.76 -3.40 2.42
C SER A 110 -13.24 -3.11 2.16
N ALA A 111 -14.15 -3.74 2.91
CA ALA A 111 -15.59 -3.49 2.78
C ALA A 111 -15.93 -2.03 3.10
N ALA A 112 -15.47 -1.53 4.25
CA ALA A 112 -15.71 -0.15 4.66
C ALA A 112 -15.16 0.87 3.65
N TRP A 113 -14.01 0.57 3.03
CA TRP A 113 -13.43 1.42 1.99
C TRP A 113 -14.23 1.40 0.69
N LEU A 114 -14.66 0.23 0.24
CA LEU A 114 -15.48 0.09 -0.97
C LEU A 114 -16.85 0.77 -0.81
N GLU A 115 -17.50 0.63 0.35
CA GLU A 115 -18.76 1.34 0.67
C GLU A 115 -18.56 2.86 0.63
N LYS A 116 -17.49 3.36 1.24
CA LYS A 116 -17.13 4.79 1.23
C LYS A 116 -16.95 5.33 -0.20
N HIS A 117 -16.42 4.51 -1.11
CA HIS A 117 -16.19 4.86 -2.51
C HIS A 117 -17.34 4.42 -3.45
N LYS A 118 -18.46 3.94 -2.92
CA LYS A 118 -19.65 3.48 -3.67
C LYS A 118 -19.34 2.38 -4.69
N LYS A 119 -18.49 1.44 -4.29
CA LYS A 119 -18.12 0.22 -5.05
C LYS A 119 -18.79 -1.04 -4.51
N LEU A 120 -19.49 -0.91 -3.39
CA LEU A 120 -20.45 -1.83 -2.77
C LEU A 120 -21.74 -1.06 -2.53
#